data_AF-X6BZC6-F1
#
_entry.id   AF-X6BZC6-F1
#
_cell.length_a   1.000
_cell.length_b   1.000
_cell.length_c   1.000
_cell.angle_alpha   90.00
_cell.angle_beta   90.00
_cell.angle_gamma   90.00
#
_symmetry.space_group_name_H-M   'P 1'
#
loop_
_entity.id
_entity.type
_entity.pdbx_description
1 polymer ?
#
loop_
_entity_poly.entity_id
_entity_poly.type
_entity_poly.pdbx_seq_one_letter_code
_entity_poly.pdbx_strand_id
1 'polypeptide(L)' 'MTGLKRALNPMPDDIRIALTEKGLTAAYEARPDYQKNDYLGWVARAKRSDTRQKRLDQMLDELRRGGLYMKMVWHG' A
#
# COMPACT_ATOMS: atom_id res chain seq x y z
N MET A 1 -14.96 -13.67 -2.91
CA MET A 1 -15.66 -12.67 -3.75
C MET A 1 -15.06 -11.31 -3.43
N THR A 2 -14.19 -10.79 -4.29
CA THR A 2 -13.52 -9.51 -4.09
C THR A 2 -14.52 -8.39 -4.38
N GLY A 3 -15.25 -7.96 -3.35
CA GLY A 3 -16.40 -7.04 -3.43
C GLY A 3 -16.02 -5.58 -3.65
N LEU A 4 -15.06 -5.29 -4.53
CA LEU A 4 -14.66 -3.92 -4.85
C LEU A 4 -15.61 -3.34 -5.90
N LYS A 5 -16.38 -2.32 -5.50
CA LYS A 5 -17.17 -1.48 -6.43
C LYS A 5 -16.32 -0.51 -7.26
N ARG A 6 -15.02 -0.36 -6.94
CA ARG A 6 -14.10 0.59 -7.58
C ARG A 6 -13.08 -0.12 -8.44
N ALA A 7 -12.66 0.52 -9.53
CA ALA A 7 -11.58 0.03 -10.38
C ALA A 7 -10.29 -0.18 -9.56
N LEU A 8 -9.57 -1.26 -9.89
CA LEU A 8 -8.27 -1.57 -9.30
C LEU A 8 -7.21 -0.64 -9.87
N ASN A 9 -6.41 -0.04 -9.00
CA ASN A 9 -5.21 0.68 -9.37
C ASN A 9 -4.13 -0.34 -9.74
N PRO A 10 -3.43 -0.18 -10.88
CA PRO A 10 -2.30 -1.02 -11.21
C PRO A 10 -1.18 -0.82 -10.18
N MET A 11 -0.43 -1.88 -9.87
CA MET A 11 0.75 -1.78 -9.02
C MET A 11 1.88 -1.10 -9.78
N PRO A 12 2.36 0.08 -9.36
CA PRO A 12 3.53 0.72 -9.94
C PRO A 12 4.81 -0.06 -9.64
N ASP A 13 5.78 -0.04 -10.56
CA ASP A 13 7.03 -0.80 -10.42
C ASP A 13 7.88 -0.38 -9.22
N ASP A 14 7.93 0.91 -8.89
CA ASP A 14 8.65 1.42 -7.72
C ASP A 14 8.11 0.84 -6.41
N ILE A 15 6.79 0.66 -6.32
CA ILE A 15 6.14 0.01 -5.17
C ILE A 15 6.49 -1.48 -5.13
N ARG A 16 6.42 -2.17 -6.27
CA ARG A 16 6.77 -3.60 -6.36
C ARG A 16 8.23 -3.86 -5.96
N ILE A 17 9.15 -3.03 -6.43
CA ILE A 17 10.58 -3.09 -6.09
C ILE A 17 10.76 -2.87 -4.59
N ALA A 18 10.19 -1.79 -4.03
CA ALA A 18 10.32 -1.48 -2.61
C ALA A 18 9.74 -2.57 -1.69
N LEU A 19 8.62 -3.19 -2.07
CA LEU A 19 8.05 -4.33 -1.34
C LEU A 19 9.01 -5.53 -1.35
N THR A 20 9.60 -5.82 -2.50
CA THR A 20 10.54 -6.94 -2.67
C THR A 20 11.82 -6.69 -1.87
N GLU A 21 12.43 -5.52 -2.01
CA GLU A 21 13.67 -5.14 -1.30
C GLU A 21 13.52 -5.16 0.22
N LYS A 22 12.33 -4.81 0.73
CA LYS A 22 12.05 -4.81 2.17
C LYS A 22 11.44 -6.12 2.69
N GLY A 23 11.23 -7.12 1.83
CA GLY A 23 10.60 -8.39 2.21
C GLY A 23 9.14 -8.25 2.66
N LEU A 24 8.42 -7.22 2.19
CA LEU A 24 7.05 -6.89 2.61
C LEU A 24 5.98 -7.42 1.65
N THR A 25 6.35 -8.14 0.59
CA THR A 25 5.41 -8.70 -0.40
C THR A 25 4.32 -9.56 0.27
N ALA A 26 4.67 -10.46 1.17
CA ALA A 26 3.70 -11.29 1.87
C ALA A 26 2.75 -10.47 2.77
N ALA A 27 3.30 -9.47 3.48
CA ALA A 27 2.50 -8.58 4.33
C ALA A 27 1.51 -7.73 3.51
N TYR A 28 1.93 -7.30 2.31
CA TYR A 28 1.06 -6.62 1.36
C TYR A 28 -0.03 -7.55 0.83
N GLU A 29 0.33 -8.76 0.40
CA GLU A 29 -0.62 -9.73 -0.15
C GLU A 29 -1.67 -10.21 0.86
N ALA A 30 -1.33 -10.24 2.14
CA ALA A 30 -2.25 -10.55 3.23
C ALA A 30 -3.29 -9.44 3.50
N ARG A 31 -3.10 -8.23 2.97
CA ARG A 31 -4.08 -7.14 3.17
C ARG A 31 -5.39 -7.41 2.40
N PRO A 32 -6.54 -6.92 2.90
CA PRO A 32 -7.77 -6.90 2.11
C PRO A 32 -7.60 -6.09 0.82
N ASP A 33 -8.30 -6.49 -0.26
CA ASP A 33 -8.14 -5.85 -1.58
C ASP A 33 -8.40 -4.35 -1.57
N TYR A 34 -9.32 -3.87 -0.73
CA TYR A 34 -9.60 -2.44 -0.61
C TYR A 34 -8.39 -1.67 -0.07
N GLN A 35 -7.64 -2.24 0.90
CA GLN A 35 -6.42 -1.61 1.42
C GLN A 35 -5.32 -1.60 0.36
N LYS A 36 -5.13 -2.72 -0.35
CA LYS A 36 -4.20 -2.80 -1.48
C LYS A 36 -4.51 -1.70 -2.49
N ASN A 37 -5.77 -1.63 -2.93
CA ASN A 37 -6.22 -0.65 -3.91
C ASN A 37 -6.05 0.81 -3.44
N ASP A 38 -6.41 1.09 -2.18
CA ASP A 38 -6.32 2.41 -1.60
C ASP A 38 -4.87 2.88 -1.43
N TYR A 39 -3.96 2.01 -1.00
CA TYR A 39 -2.53 2.31 -0.94
C TYR A 39 -1.98 2.67 -2.32
N LEU A 40 -2.19 1.80 -3.32
CA LEU A 40 -1.70 2.02 -4.68
C LEU A 40 -2.23 3.34 -5.24
N GLY A 41 -3.54 3.58 -5.11
CA GLY A 41 -4.15 4.83 -5.56
C GLY A 41 -3.67 6.04 -4.77
N TRP A 42 -3.46 5.94 -3.45
CA TRP A 42 -2.98 7.04 -2.61
C TRP A 42 -1.54 7.44 -2.93
N VAL A 43 -0.65 6.48 -3.14
CA VAL A 43 0.73 6.74 -3.56
C VAL A 43 0.76 7.28 -5.00
N ALA A 44 -0.01 6.69 -5.93
CA ALA A 44 -0.14 7.14 -7.32
C ALA A 44 -0.66 8.58 -7.48
N ARG A 45 -1.61 9.01 -6.64
CA ARG A 45 -2.19 10.36 -6.72
C ARG A 45 -1.24 11.49 -6.29
N ALA A 46 -0.07 11.19 -5.72
CA ALA A 46 0.87 12.23 -5.30
C ALA A 46 1.60 12.85 -6.52
N LYS A 47 1.35 14.14 -6.77
CA LYS A 47 1.95 14.88 -7.90
C LYS A 47 3.42 15.24 -7.71
N ARG A 48 3.88 15.40 -6.46
CA ARG A 48 5.26 15.74 -6.12
C ARG A 48 6.00 14.48 -5.70
N SER A 49 7.23 14.30 -6.19
CA SER A 49 8.12 13.18 -5.85
C SER A 49 8.28 13.01 -4.34
N ASP A 50 8.55 14.08 -3.60
CA ASP A 50 8.76 14.03 -2.15
C ASP A 50 7.51 13.54 -1.41
N THR A 51 6.33 13.99 -1.85
CA THR A 51 5.05 13.55 -1.28
C THR A 51 4.80 12.09 -1.61
N ARG A 52 5.10 11.66 -2.84
CA ARG A 52 4.97 10.26 -3.25
C ARG A 52 5.86 9.36 -2.38
N GLN A 53 7.14 9.74 -2.20
CA GLN A 53 8.09 8.99 -1.39
C GLN A 53 7.60 8.88 0.06
N LYS A 54 7.17 9.99 0.69
CA LYS A 54 6.62 9.96 2.05
C LYS A 54 5.42 9.02 2.19
N ARG A 55 4.55 8.94 1.19
CA ARG A 55 3.40 8.02 1.20
C ARG A 55 3.83 6.57 1.04
N LEU A 56 4.78 6.30 0.16
CA LEU A 56 5.37 4.97 0.00
C LEU A 56 6.02 4.50 1.29
N ASP A 57 6.85 5.34 1.92
CA ASP A 57 7.52 5.03 3.19
C ASP A 57 6.49 4.74 4.30
N GLN A 58 5.42 5.54 4.37
CA GLN A 58 4.34 5.31 5.33
C GLN A 58 3.66 3.95 5.09
N MET A 59 3.28 3.64 3.84
CA MET A 59 2.70 2.34 3.50
C MET A 59 3.61 1.19 3.95
N LEU A 60 4.91 1.28 3.65
CA LEU A 60 5.89 0.24 3.99
C LEU A 60 6.06 0.10 5.51
N ASP A 61 6.06 1.19 6.27
CA ASP A 61 6.11 1.13 7.73
C ASP A 61 4.85 0.51 8.34
N GLU A 62 3.67 0.84 7.81
CA GLU A 62 2.39 0.26 8.24
C GLU A 62 2.30 -1.25 7.93
N LEU A 63 2.79 -1.67 6.76
CA LEU A 63 2.91 -3.09 6.40
C LEU A 63 3.87 -3.82 7.34
N ARG A 64 5.03 -3.23 7.62
CA ARG A 64 6.04 -3.80 8.53
C ARG A 64 5.51 -3.96 9.95
N ARG A 65 4.77 -2.98 10.46
CA ARG A 65 4.15 -3.03 11.80
C ARG A 65 2.99 -4.01 11.86
N GLY A 66 2.31 -4.27 10.74
CA GLY A 66 1.20 -5.20 10.65
C GLY A 66 -0.11 -4.70 11.26
N GLY A 67 -0.08 -3.83 12.28
CA GLY A 67 -1.27 -3.36 13.01
C GLY A 67 -1.85 -2.02 12.55
N LEU A 68 -1.41 -1.49 11.41
CA LEU A 68 -1.85 -0.17 10.92
C LEU A 68 -2.32 -0.21 9.47
N TYR A 69 -3.24 0.70 9.16
CA TYR A 69 -3.71 1.04 7.81
C TYR A 69 -4.08 2.53 7.77
N MET A 70 -3.41 3.33 6.93
CA MET A 70 -3.66 4.78 6.79
C MET A 70 -3.64 5.52 8.14
N LYS A 71 -2.64 5.24 8.99
CA LYS A 71 -2.51 5.70 10.39
C LYS A 71 -3.65 5.30 11.34
N MET A 72 -4.53 4.40 10.93
CA MET A 72 -5.58 3.83 11.77
C MET A 72 -5.15 2.44 12.26
N VAL A 73 -5.58 2.07 13.46
CA VAL A 73 -5.38 0.71 13.97
C VAL A 73 -6.14 -0.26 13.09
N TRP A 74 -5.46 -1.31 12.64
CA TRP A 74 -6.02 -2.41 11.86
C TRP A 74 -5.62 -3.74 12.49
N HIS A 75 -6.57 -4.65 12.65
CA HIS A 75 -6.39 -5.88 13.42
C HIS A 75 -6.27 -7.16 12.58
N GLY A 76 -6.20 -7.04 11.25
CA GLY A 76 -6.29 -8.21 10.37
C GLY A 76 -7.72 -8.52 10.02
#